data_AF-A0A0L6WR91-F1
#
_entry.id   AF-A0A0L6WR91-F1
#
_cell.length_a   1.000
_cell.length_b   1.000
_cell.length_c   1.000
_cell.angle_alpha   90.00
_cell.angle_beta   90.00
_cell.angle_gamma   90.00
#
_symmetry.space_group_name_H-M   'P 1'
#
loop_
_entity.id
_entity.type
_entity.pdbx_description
1 polymer ?
#
loop_
_entity_poly.entity_id
_entity_poly.type
_entity_poly.pdbx_seq_one_letter_code
_entity_poly.pdbx_strand_id
1 'polypeptide(L)' 'MQPLPKPILVYNINGMPNKAGTISSIVNLVLHYWNHTECTIFAVTSLGRQDMILGFMWL' A
#
# COMPACT_ATOMS: atom_id res chain seq x y z
N MET A 1 3.41 -12.28 3.78
CA MET A 1 2.91 -11.01 4.33
C MET A 1 3.24 -10.96 5.80
N GLN A 2 3.66 -9.80 6.31
CA GLN A 2 3.98 -9.61 7.72
C GLN A 2 2.98 -8.60 8.32
N PRO A 3 2.22 -8.98 9.37
CA PRO A 3 1.32 -8.06 10.07
C PRO A 3 2.08 -6.92 10.75
N LEU A 4 1.48 -5.73 10.79
CA LEU A 4 1.96 -4.62 11.61
C LEU A 4 1.49 -4.80 13.06
N PRO A 5 2.30 -4.42 14.06
CA PRO A 5 1.87 -4.47 15.47
C PRO A 5 0.64 -3.60 15.76
N LYS A 6 0.46 -2.51 15.00
CA LYS A 6 -0.69 -1.62 15.06
C LYS A 6 -1.11 -1.21 13.65
N PRO A 7 -2.39 -1.32 13.27
CA PRO A 7 -2.86 -0.82 11.98
C PRO A 7 -2.70 0.70 11.84
N ILE A 8 -2.42 1.16 10.63
CA ILE A 8 -2.32 2.59 10.29
C ILE A 8 -3.65 3.03 9.67
N LEU A 9 -4.26 4.07 10.24
CA LEU A 9 -5.47 4.67 9.70
C LEU A 9 -5.12 5.44 8.42
N VAL A 10 -5.84 5.17 7.34
CA VAL A 10 -5.68 5.88 6.06
C VAL A 10 -6.93 6.69 5.82
N TYR A 11 -6.74 7.96 5.48
CA TYR A 11 -7.80 8.91 5.14
C TYR A 11 -7.57 9.42 3.71
N ASN A 12 -8.66 9.67 3.00
CA ASN A 12 -8.60 10.35 1.70
C ASN A 12 -8.34 11.85 1.92
N ILE A 13 -8.05 12.58 0.84
CA ILE A 13 -7.78 14.03 0.89
C ILE A 13 -8.91 14.86 1.50
N ASN A 14 -10.15 14.35 1.44
CA ASN A 14 -11.34 14.96 2.03
C ASN A 14 -11.52 14.62 3.52
N GLY A 15 -10.56 13.94 4.16
CA GLY A 15 -10.60 13.56 5.56
C GLY A 15 -11.50 12.37 5.88
N MET A 16 -12.20 11.79 4.91
CA MET A 16 -12.99 10.57 5.11
C MET A 16 -12.09 9.33 5.16
N PRO A 17 -12.43 8.30 5.96
CA PRO A 17 -11.69 7.04 5.99
C PRO A 17 -11.53 6.44 4.59
N ASN A 18 -10.37 5.88 4.31
CA ASN A 18 -10.13 5.17 3.06
C ASN A 18 -11.07 3.96 2.98
N LYS A 19 -11.70 3.77 1.81
CA LYS A 19 -12.70 2.70 1.60
C LYS A 19 -12.11 1.30 1.77
N ALA A 20 -10.84 1.12 1.44
CA ALA A 20 -10.14 -0.15 1.60
C ALA A 20 -9.74 -0.44 3.06
N GLY A 21 -9.99 0.51 3.98
CA GLY A 21 -9.70 0.37 5.40
C GLY A 21 -8.26 0.76 5.75
N THR A 22 -7.77 0.17 6.84
CA THR A 22 -6.47 0.48 7.46
C THR A 22 -5.35 -0.35 6.87
N ILE A 23 -4.13 0.19 6.82
CA ILE A 23 -2.96 -0.63 6.54
C ILE A 23 -2.69 -1.53 7.75
N SER A 24 -2.68 -2.84 7.56
CA SER A 24 -2.48 -3.81 8.65
C SER A 24 -1.31 -4.76 8.42
N SER A 25 -0.68 -4.72 7.25
CA SER A 25 0.41 -5.61 6.88
C SER A 25 1.37 -4.94 5.91
N ILE A 26 2.58 -5.50 5.84
CA ILE A 26 3.58 -5.19 4.83
C ILE A 26 3.93 -6.46 4.03
N VAL A 27 4.35 -6.26 2.78
CA VAL A 27 4.77 -7.35 1.89
C VAL A 27 5.93 -6.88 1.02
N ASN A 28 6.94 -7.72 0.85
CA ASN A 28 8.00 -7.51 -0.13
C ASN A 28 7.48 -7.97 -1.49
N LEU A 29 7.44 -7.07 -2.47
CA LEU A 29 7.05 -7.39 -3.84
C LEU A 29 8.17 -7.00 -4.79
N VAL A 30 8.28 -7.75 -5.88
CA VAL A 30 9.11 -7.36 -7.02
C VAL A 30 8.23 -6.56 -7.98
N LEU A 31 8.56 -5.28 -8.14
CA LEU A 31 7.93 -4.38 -9.09
C LEU A 31 8.67 -4.48 -10.42
N HIS A 32 7.95 -4.83 -11.49
CA HIS A 32 8.44 -4.74 -12.85
C HIS A 32 7.71 -3.60 -13.56
N TYR A 33 8.46 -2.58 -13.98
CA TYR A 33 7.92 -1.47 -14.76
C TYR A 33 8.87 -1.12 -15.91
N TRP A 34 8.44 -1.39 -17.14
CA TRP A 34 9.25 -1.23 -18.35
C TRP A 34 10.56 -2.02 -18.26
N ASN A 35 11.71 -1.33 -18.27
CA ASN A 35 13.04 -1.94 -18.13
C ASN A 35 13.59 -1.81 -16.70
N HIS A 36 12.74 -1.50 -15.73
CA HIS A 36 13.08 -1.40 -14.31
C HIS A 36 12.51 -2.59 -13.55
N THR A 37 13.33 -3.16 -12.67
CA THR A 37 12.93 -4.23 -11.75
C THR A 37 13.47 -3.89 -10.37
N GLU A 38 12.59 -3.86 -9.38
CA GLU A 38 12.95 -3.48 -8.02
C GLU A 38 12.23 -4.36 -7.00
N CYS A 39 12.93 -4.80 -5.97
CA CYS A 39 12.32 -5.43 -4.80
C CYS A 39 12.08 -4.35 -3.74
N THR A 40 10.82 -4.11 -3.38
CA THR A 40 10.46 -3.07 -2.42
C THR A 40 9.34 -3.50 -1.48
N ILE A 41 9.22 -2.79 -0.35
CA ILE A 41 8.26 -3.07 0.70
C ILE A 41 6.98 -2.28 0.42
N PHE A 42 5.85 -2.97 0.34
CA PHE A 42 4.53 -2.36 0.21
C PHE A 42 3.75 -2.47 1.49
N ALA A 43 3.12 -1.36 1.88
CA ALA A 43 2.11 -1.31 2.94
C ALA A 43 0.73 -1.53 2.33
N VAL A 44 -0.06 -2.49 2.86
CA VAL A 44 -1.31 -2.93 2.23
C VAL A 44 -2.54 -2.71 3.13
N THR A 45 -3.61 -2.16 2.58
CA THR A 45 -4.90 -1.90 3.25
C THR A 45 -5.92 -3.04 3.07
N SER A 46 -5.97 -3.66 1.88
CA SER A 46 -6.85 -4.79 1.60
C SER A 46 -6.27 -5.71 0.53
N LEU A 47 -6.62 -7.00 0.64
CA LEU A 47 -6.29 -8.04 -0.34
C LEU A 47 -7.50 -8.28 -1.23
N GLY A 48 -7.72 -7.37 -2.18
CA GLY A 48 -8.74 -7.49 -3.22
C GLY A 48 -8.15 -7.21 -4.60
N ARG A 49 -8.82 -7.69 -5.65
CA ARG A 49 -8.46 -7.32 -7.02
C ARG A 49 -8.84 -5.85 -7.24
N GLN A 50 -7.85 -4.98 -7.12
CA GLN A 50 -7.99 -3.53 -7.30
C GLN A 50 -6.76 -3.00 -8.01
N ASP A 51 -6.92 -1.88 -8.70
CA ASP A 51 -5.80 -1.17 -9.31
C ASP A 51 -4.85 -0.67 -8.22
N MET A 52 -3.56 -0.97 -8.37
CA MET A 52 -2.53 -0.53 -7.44
C MET A 52 -2.14 0.92 -7.75
N ILE A 53 -2.39 1.82 -6.81
CA ILE A 53 -1.89 3.19 -6.90
C ILE A 53 -0.50 3.22 -6.29
N LEU A 54 0.51 3.44 -7.13
CA LEU A 54 1.88 3.68 -6.68
C LEU A 54 2.05 5.17 -6.37
N GLY A 55 1.99 5.52 -5.09
CA GLY A 55 2.29 6.87 -4.64
C GLY A 55 3.80 7.11 -4.59
N PHE A 56 4.25 8.28 -5.02
CA PHE A 56 5.59 8.77 -4.66
C PHE A 56 5.60 9.04 -3.16
N MET A 57 6.65 8.62 -2.42
CA MET A 57 6.70 8.83 -0.97
C MET A 57 6.69 10.31 -0.56
N TRP A 58 6.95 11.25 -1.47
CA TRP A 58 7.06 12.68 -1.19
C TRP A 58 6.49 13.51 -2.34
N LEU A 59 5.46 14.30 -2.05
CA LEU A 59 5.45 15.74 -2.37
C LEU A 59 5.47 16.48 -1.04
#